data_AF-U5MSE8-F1
#
_entry.id   AF-U5MSE8-F1
#
_cell.length_a   1.000
_cell.length_b   1.000
_cell.length_c   1.000
_cell.angle_alpha   90.00
_cell.angle_beta   90.00
_cell.angle_gamma   90.00
#
_symmetry.space_group_name_H-M   'P 1'
#
loop_
_entity.id
_entity.type
_entity.pdbx_description
1 polymer ?
#
loop_
_entity_poly.entity_id
_entity_poly.type
_entity_poly.pdbx_seq_one_letter_code
_entity_poly.pdbx_strand_id
1 'polypeptide(L)'
;MSIKEQKQTNSNDDNKLEGEKKNTNMLVAAFMMFILPIISVFLGAFIGGYIGKYIGCNIKISEVVGGIVGFVVSAIAIKLFDKSSKADENADKIHWDDL
;
A
#
# COMPACT_ATOMS: atom_id res chain seq x y z
N MET A 1 2.88 -65.80 -12.04
CA MET A 1 3.86 -64.93 -11.37
C MET A 1 4.80 -64.43 -12.44
N SER A 2 4.57 -63.22 -12.97
CA SER A 2 5.52 -62.50 -13.82
C SER A 2 5.74 -61.15 -13.20
N ILE A 3 7.00 -60.93 -12.84
CA ILE A 3 7.51 -59.77 -12.13
C ILE A 3 7.31 -58.55 -13.03
N LYS A 4 6.52 -57.59 -12.54
CA LYS A 4 6.49 -56.23 -13.08
C LYS A 4 7.87 -55.63 -12.83
N GLU A 5 8.70 -55.53 -13.86
CA GLU A 5 9.83 -54.62 -13.84
C GLU A 5 9.26 -53.20 -13.79
N GLN A 6 9.29 -52.63 -12.58
CA GLN A 6 9.12 -51.20 -12.40
C GLN A 6 10.37 -50.51 -12.92
N LYS A 7 10.29 -50.06 -14.16
CA LYS A 7 11.23 -49.12 -14.74
C LYS A 7 11.10 -47.78 -14.01
N GLN A 8 12.01 -47.55 -13.08
CA GLN A 8 12.42 -46.21 -12.66
C GLN A 8 12.80 -45.41 -13.90
N THR A 9 12.00 -44.40 -14.25
CA THR A 9 12.49 -43.28 -15.06
C THR A 9 11.82 -42.00 -14.61
N ASN A 10 12.67 -41.15 -14.04
CA ASN A 10 12.65 -39.69 -14.10
C ASN A 10 11.48 -38.97 -13.44
N SER A 11 11.75 -38.58 -12.20
CA SER A 11 11.66 -37.20 -11.73
C SER A 11 11.65 -36.20 -12.88
N ASN A 12 10.48 -35.64 -13.16
CA ASN A 12 10.30 -34.33 -13.77
C ASN A 12 9.04 -33.78 -13.11
N ASP A 13 9.13 -33.58 -11.79
CA ASP A 13 8.13 -32.86 -11.01
C ASP A 13 8.65 -31.43 -10.82
N ASP A 14 9.13 -30.86 -11.93
CA ASP A 14 9.82 -29.58 -11.99
C ASP A 14 8.83 -28.45 -12.29
N ASN A 15 7.53 -28.75 -12.42
CA ASN A 15 6.46 -27.76 -12.38
C ASN A 15 6.11 -27.39 -10.94
N LYS A 16 7.12 -27.17 -10.08
CA LYS A 16 6.90 -26.45 -8.84
C LYS A 16 6.84 -24.98 -9.18
N LEU A 17 5.67 -24.58 -9.71
CA LEU A 17 5.06 -23.27 -9.65
C LEU A 17 5.98 -22.31 -8.91
N GLU A 18 6.89 -21.68 -9.65
CA GLU A 18 7.62 -20.52 -9.17
C GLU A 18 6.53 -19.47 -9.02
N GLY A 19 5.87 -19.50 -7.85
CA GLY A 19 4.79 -18.62 -7.53
C GLY A 19 5.26 -17.23 -7.85
N GLU A 20 4.64 -16.64 -8.88
CA GLU A 20 4.85 -15.25 -9.24
C GLU A 20 4.87 -14.49 -7.94
N LYS A 21 6.05 -13.96 -7.59
CA LYS A 21 6.15 -13.02 -6.49
C LYS A 21 5.31 -11.85 -6.95
N LYS A 22 4.04 -11.86 -6.56
CA LYS A 22 3.15 -10.73 -6.66
C LYS A 22 3.85 -9.66 -5.85
N ASN A 23 4.65 -8.85 -6.54
CA ASN A 23 5.39 -7.73 -6.00
C ASN A 23 4.36 -6.64 -5.70
N THR A 24 3.43 -6.97 -4.81
CA THR A 24 2.59 -6.02 -4.11
C THR A 24 3.59 -5.06 -3.50
N ASN A 25 3.60 -3.82 -3.99
CA ASN A 25 4.65 -2.86 -3.74
C ASN A 25 4.69 -2.47 -2.24
N MET A 26 5.14 -3.39 -1.38
CA MET A 26 5.16 -3.28 0.08
C MET A 26 6.06 -2.12 0.50
N LEU A 27 7.11 -1.87 -0.28
CA LEU A 27 7.95 -0.69 -0.14
C LEU A 27 7.17 0.62 -0.37
N VAL A 28 6.31 0.67 -1.39
CA VAL A 28 5.48 1.86 -1.69
C VAL A 28 4.41 2.04 -0.61
N ALA A 29 3.78 0.95 -0.16
CA ALA A 29 2.83 1.00 0.95
C ALA A 29 3.48 1.51 2.24
N ALA A 30 4.66 1.00 2.59
CA ALA A 30 5.42 1.47 3.74
C ALA A 30 5.83 2.95 3.58
N PHE A 31 6.32 3.34 2.40
CA PHE A 31 6.68 4.73 2.12
C PHE A 31 5.48 5.68 2.29
N MET A 32 4.31 5.32 1.75
CA MET A 32 3.08 6.10 1.93
C MET A 32 2.64 6.17 3.39
N MET A 33 2.76 5.07 4.14
CA MET A 33 2.35 5.04 5.55
C MET A 33 3.24 5.93 6.44
N PHE A 34 4.53 6.10 6.10
CA PHE A 34 5.47 6.91 6.87
C PHE A 34 5.62 8.34 6.38
N ILE A 35 5.80 8.55 5.07
CA ILE A 35 6.18 9.86 4.51
C ILE A 35 4.96 10.76 4.34
N LEU A 36 3.81 10.21 3.94
CA LEU A 36 2.59 10.98 3.69
C LEU A 36 2.11 11.72 4.96
N PRO A 37 2.06 11.10 6.16
CA PRO A 37 1.71 11.81 7.38
C PRO A 37 2.70 12.93 7.72
N ILE A 38 4.01 12.70 7.58
CA ILE A 38 5.04 13.68 7.92
C ILE A 38 4.89 14.94 7.04
N ILE A 39 4.78 14.74 5.72
CA ILE A 39 4.60 15.85 4.78
C ILE A 39 3.27 16.56 5.02
N SER A 40 2.20 15.80 5.27
CA SER A 40 0.87 16.37 5.46
C SER A 40 0.75 17.19 6.73
N VAL A 41 1.37 16.77 7.84
CA VAL A 41 1.47 17.56 9.07
C VAL A 41 2.25 18.85 8.82
N PHE A 42 3.38 18.76 8.10
CA PHE A 42 4.20 19.93 7.79
C PHE A 42 3.43 20.94 6.91
N LEU A 43 2.77 20.47 5.85
CA LEU A 43 1.92 21.31 5.01
C LEU A 43 0.75 21.91 5.80
N GLY A 44 0.09 21.08 6.62
CA GLY A 44 -1.02 21.51 7.47
C GLY A 44 -0.62 22.62 8.43
N ALA A 45 0.52 22.47 9.11
CA ALA A 45 1.05 23.49 10.02
C ALA A 45 1.45 24.77 9.25
N PHE A 46 2.09 24.65 8.09
CA PHE A 46 2.48 25.79 7.26
C PHE A 46 1.26 26.59 6.79
N ILE A 47 0.26 25.90 6.25
CA ILE A 47 -1.00 26.51 5.79
C ILE A 47 -1.77 27.10 6.97
N GLY A 48 -1.83 26.39 8.10
CA GLY A 48 -2.48 26.83 9.33
C GLY A 48 -1.85 28.09 9.92
N GLY A 49 -0.51 28.19 9.91
CA GLY A 49 0.22 29.40 10.31
C GLY A 49 -0.08 30.58 9.39
N TYR A 50 -0.13 30.35 8.07
CA TYR A 50 -0.45 31.38 7.09
C TYR A 50 -1.88 31.91 7.24
N ILE A 51 -2.87 31.01 7.39
CA ILE A 51 -4.26 31.38 7.65
C ILE A 51 -4.40 32.12 8.99
N GLY A 52 -3.76 31.64 10.06
CA GLY A 52 -3.86 32.27 11.38
C GLY A 52 -3.29 33.68 11.40
N LYS A 53 -2.19 33.91 10.67
CA LYS A 53 -1.63 35.25 10.47
C LYS A 53 -2.62 36.18 9.77
N TYR A 54 -3.38 35.68 8.80
CA TYR A 54 -4.35 36.50 8.05
C TYR A 54 -5.59 36.86 8.86
N ILE A 55 -6.05 35.96 9.74
CA ILE A 55 -7.26 36.14 10.56
C ILE A 55 -6.95 36.89 11.88
N GLY A 56 -5.67 37.21 12.15
CA GLY A 56 -5.25 37.87 13.39
C GLY A 56 -5.34 36.95 14.61
N CYS A 57 -5.39 35.64 14.40
CA CYS A 57 -5.34 34.65 15.47
C CYS A 57 -3.89 34.41 15.90
N ASN A 58 -3.70 33.75 17.05
CA ASN A 58 -2.37 33.35 17.49
C ASN A 58 -1.79 32.32 16.51
N ILE A 59 -0.73 32.72 15.81
CA ILE A 59 -0.04 31.93 14.78
C ILE A 59 0.37 30.55 15.31
N LYS A 60 0.82 30.47 16.57
CA LYS A 60 1.23 29.18 17.17
C LYS A 60 0.06 28.22 17.33
N ILE A 61 -1.11 28.74 17.69
CA ILE A 61 -2.32 27.91 17.85
C ILE A 61 -2.79 27.44 16.48
N SER A 62 -2.78 28.31 15.47
CA SER A 62 -3.22 27.96 14.13
C SER A 62 -2.26 26.99 13.42
N GLU A 63 -0.95 27.08 13.66
CA GLU A 63 0.05 26.08 13.21
C GLU A 63 -0.26 24.70 13.79
N VAL A 64 -0.53 24.60 15.10
CA VAL A 64 -0.85 23.32 15.77
C VAL A 64 -2.16 22.73 15.24
N VAL A 65 -3.21 23.56 15.14
CA VAL A 65 -4.51 23.12 14.61
C VAL A 65 -4.37 22.66 13.16
N GLY A 66 -3.64 23.42 12.33
CA GLY A 66 -3.37 23.05 10.95
C GLY A 66 -2.62 21.73 10.82
N GLY A 67 -1.62 21.49 11.68
CA GLY A 67 -0.89 20.21 11.73
C GLY A 67 -1.79 19.03 12.11
N ILE A 68 -2.68 19.19 13.09
CA ILE A 68 -3.65 18.16 13.49
C ILE A 68 -4.60 17.85 12.33
N VAL A 69 -5.13 18.88 11.66
CA VAL A 69 -5.98 18.70 10.48
C VAL A 69 -5.23 17.98 9.36
N GLY A 70 -3.98 18.37 9.08
CA GLY A 70 -3.11 17.69 8.12
C GLY A 70 -2.92 16.20 8.46
N PHE A 71 -2.66 15.88 9.73
CA PHE A 71 -2.56 14.49 10.17
C PHE A 71 -3.83 13.68 9.88
N VAL A 72 -5.01 14.23 10.20
CA VAL A 72 -6.29 13.56 9.94
C VAL A 72 -6.51 13.36 8.43
N VAL A 73 -6.19 14.35 7.60
CA VAL A 73 -6.25 14.23 6.14
C VAL A 73 -5.32 13.12 5.64
N SER A 74 -4.11 13.02 6.20
CA SER A 74 -3.18 11.94 5.84
C SER A 74 -3.72 10.55 6.16
N ALA A 75 -4.38 10.38 7.31
CA ALA A 75 -4.99 9.10 7.69
C ALA A 75 -6.13 8.71 6.74
N ILE A 76 -6.93 9.68 6.29
CA ILE A 76 -7.98 9.47 5.28
C ILE A 76 -7.35 9.06 3.94
N ALA A 77 -6.28 9.74 3.52
CA ALA A 77 -5.56 9.41 2.28
C ALA A 77 -4.97 8.00 2.30
N ILE A 78 -4.34 7.59 3.41
CA ILE A 78 -3.82 6.23 3.60
C ILE A 78 -4.96 5.21 3.54
N LYS A 79 -6.09 5.48 4.20
CA LYS A 79 -7.25 4.57 4.18
C LYS A 79 -7.86 4.41 2.78
N LEU A 80 -7.88 5.48 1.99
CA LEU A 80 -8.34 5.44 0.60
C LEU A 80 -7.35 4.67 -0.28
N PHE A 81 -6.05 4.89 -0.09
CA PHE A 81 -5.01 4.20 -0.84
C PHE A 81 -4.99 2.69 -0.54
N ASP A 82 -5.07 2.31 0.74
CA ASP A 82 -5.21 0.91 1.17
C ASP A 82 -6.42 0.24 0.51
N LYS A 83 -7.55 0.97 0.37
CA LYS A 83 -8.73 0.45 -0.33
C LYS A 83 -8.51 0.29 -1.84
N SER A 84 -7.83 1.23 -2.48
CA SER A 84 -7.53 1.17 -3.92
C SER A 84 -6.56 0.04 -4.26
N SER A 85 -5.56 -0.20 -3.42
CA SER A 85 -4.59 -1.29 -3.64
C SER A 85 -5.22 -2.69 -3.52
N LYS A 86 -6.33 -2.84 -2.78
CA LYS A 86 -7.09 -4.09 -2.72
C LYS A 86 -7.93 -4.37 -3.98
N ALA A 87 -8.17 -3.36 -4.81
CA ALA A 87 -8.91 -3.53 -6.07
C ALA A 87 -8.06 -4.21 -7.15
N ASP A 88 -6.77 -3.86 -7.25
CA ASP A 88 -5.84 -4.49 -8.21
C ASP A 88 -5.57 -5.97 -7.89
N GLU A 89 -5.68 -6.39 -6.63
CA GLU A 89 -5.50 -7.80 -6.26
C GLU A 89 -6.55 -8.74 -6.88
N ASN A 90 -7.72 -8.22 -7.27
CA ASN A 90 -8.81 -9.01 -7.85
C ASN A 90 -8.80 -9.04 -9.39
N ALA A 91 -7.95 -8.25 -10.05
CA ALA A 91 -7.85 -8.24 -11.51
C ALA A 91 -6.97 -9.38 -12.06
N ASP A 92 -6.06 -9.92 -11.25
CA ASP A 92 -5.14 -11.01 -11.65
C ASP A 92 -5.76 -12.42 -11.55
N LYS A 93 -7.00 -12.55 -11.07
CA LYS A 93 -7.75 -13.83 -11.11
C LYS A 93 -8.68 -13.88 -12.33
N ILE A 94 -8.17 -13.59 -13.52
CA ILE A 94 -8.81 -14.10 -14.73
C ILE A 94 -8.37 -15.56 -14.84
N HIS A 95 -9.31 -16.44 -14.48
CA HIS A 95 -9.21 -17.89 -14.52
C HIS A 95 -8.98 -18.33 -15.97
N TRP A 96 -7.77 -18.79 -16.29
CA TRP A 96 -7.38 -19.29 -17.61
C TRP A 96 -7.79 -20.77 -17.84
N ASP A 97 -8.51 -21.38 -16.91
CA ASP A 97 -8.89 -22.81 -17.00
C ASP A 97 -10.05 -23.09 -17.99
N ASP A 98 -10.57 -22.06 -18.67
CA ASP A 98 -11.66 -22.16 -19.67
C ASP A 98 -11.19 -22.01 -21.15
N LEU A 99 -9.88 -22.07 -21.43
CA LEU A 99 -9.31 -22.01 -22.80
C LEU A 99 -8.70 -23.33 -23.28
#